data_AF-A0A434F572-F1
#
_entry.id   AF-A0A434F572-F1
#
_cell.length_a   1.000
_cell.length_b   1.000
_cell.length_c   1.000
_cell.angle_alpha   90.00
_cell.angle_beta   90.00
_cell.angle_gamma   90.00
#
_symmetry.space_group_name_H-M   'P 1'
#
loop_
_entity.id
_entity.type
_entity.pdbx_description
1 polymer ?
#
loop_
_entity_poly.entity_id
_entity_poly.type
_entity_poly.pdbx_seq_one_letter_code
_entity_poly.pdbx_strand_id
1 'polypeptide(L)'
;YVLVFGNPHGVTFANIAIAGAALLLSVLGLLAILLLFVGLCFLALRRLEDKDRPANTPVDIGALEKILAREDHTAQNNLTAISTMKPGILRRLALRLTFYLISISAQKVFRPGFLATINTIHFARWVLLPGTDRLVFFSNYGGSWESYLEDFIAKASAGLTGVWSNTEGYPRTRWLFLDGARDGDRFKRWARRQQVPTLFWYSAYPHLNTARIRINSRIRRGIASATGNEARDWLSLFGSLQRPQARPADTTSLSEPASAPLEELESGEIQSIFFGPFGALGHAHMLAIEVPDGLPATKRKAWLDFVIDKTSFGDGVPAGRAMTVAFGPNGLRRLGLQGGVDDEPLDTFPVAFRQGMGTPERSRILNDTGPDAPDKWQWGSPKYPVDLVLVCYAETPATLKAEIAAMKRQTTGAGMSVTAELPLLVKRDGKRAVEHFGFVDGVSQPIVRGTARAAKGAAPMHLVAPGEFLFGYRDEHGFYPASPSVEAALDRTGILSQVRRNRQIPGQPPPPRDFGRNGTFLVVRQFQQH
;
A
#
# COMPACT_ATOMS: atom_id res chain seq x y z
N TYR A 1 0.12 63.24 0.45
CA TYR A 1 -0.75 63.92 1.41
C TYR A 1 -0.73 65.43 1.19
N VAL A 2 0.35 66.14 1.57
CA VAL A 2 0.54 67.59 1.34
C VAL A 2 0.37 67.99 -0.14
N LEU A 3 0.85 67.15 -1.04
CA LEU A 3 0.79 67.36 -2.51
C LEU A 3 -0.60 67.24 -3.14
N VAL A 4 -1.58 66.62 -2.48
CA VAL A 4 -2.91 66.32 -3.07
C VAL A 4 -4.04 67.00 -2.32
N PHE A 5 -3.91 67.19 -1.00
CA PHE A 5 -5.00 67.70 -0.15
C PHE A 5 -4.66 69.02 0.57
N GLY A 6 -3.50 69.62 0.29
CA GLY A 6 -3.02 70.81 1.01
C GLY A 6 -2.65 70.51 2.47
N ASN A 7 -2.22 71.53 3.21
CA ASN A 7 -1.88 71.42 4.64
C ASN A 7 -3.14 71.69 5.49
N PRO A 8 -3.75 70.68 6.13
CA PRO A 8 -4.99 70.90 6.86
C PRO A 8 -4.70 71.54 8.21
N HIS A 9 -5.17 72.77 8.43
CA HIS A 9 -5.15 73.38 9.76
C HIS A 9 -6.42 72.97 10.53
N GLY A 10 -6.27 72.13 11.56
CA GLY A 10 -7.34 71.76 12.52
C GLY A 10 -7.92 70.34 12.35
N VAL A 11 -8.53 69.82 13.43
CA VAL A 11 -9.19 68.49 13.45
C VAL A 11 -10.65 68.65 13.00
N THR A 12 -10.91 68.46 11.71
CA THR A 12 -12.26 68.46 11.14
C THR A 12 -12.69 67.03 10.77
N PHE A 13 -14.00 66.78 10.70
CA PHE A 13 -14.55 65.48 10.28
C PHE A 13 -14.01 65.03 8.91
N ALA A 14 -13.83 65.98 7.99
CA ALA A 14 -13.23 65.72 6.67
C ALA A 14 -11.77 65.23 6.77
N ASN A 15 -10.95 65.84 7.64
CA ASN A 15 -9.56 65.43 7.83
C ASN A 15 -9.45 64.03 8.46
N ILE A 16 -10.37 63.67 9.36
CA ILE A 16 -10.47 62.33 9.95
C ILE A 16 -10.88 61.31 8.87
N ALA A 17 -11.90 61.62 8.05
CA ALA A 17 -12.35 60.75 6.97
C ALA A 17 -11.26 60.51 5.91
N ILE A 18 -10.51 61.55 5.53
CA ILE A 18 -9.40 61.47 4.59
C ILE A 18 -8.25 60.64 5.17
N ALA A 19 -7.89 60.85 6.44
CA ALA A 19 -6.86 60.04 7.11
C ALA A 19 -7.27 58.56 7.19
N GLY A 20 -8.55 58.28 7.50
CA GLY A 20 -9.11 56.92 7.51
C GLY A 20 -9.07 56.27 6.13
N ALA A 21 -9.47 56.98 5.08
CA ALA A 21 -9.41 56.49 3.70
C ALA A 21 -7.97 56.23 3.23
N ALA A 22 -7.04 57.12 3.55
CA ALA A 22 -5.62 56.95 3.22
C ALA A 22 -4.98 55.75 3.94
N LEU A 23 -5.32 55.54 5.22
CA LEU A 23 -4.90 54.36 5.97
C LEU A 23 -5.47 53.08 5.35
N LEU A 24 -6.77 53.06 5.04
CA LEU A 24 -7.42 51.92 4.40
C LEU A 24 -6.78 51.59 3.04
N LEU A 25 -6.57 52.59 2.18
CA LEU A 25 -5.92 52.40 0.87
C LEU A 25 -4.46 51.95 1.01
N SER A 26 -3.74 52.43 2.03
CA SER A 26 -2.36 51.98 2.29
C SER A 26 -2.32 50.52 2.75
N VAL A 27 -3.24 50.12 3.64
CA VAL A 27 -3.39 48.71 4.07
C VAL A 27 -3.77 47.83 2.89
N LEU A 28 -4.74 48.25 2.07
CA LEU A 28 -5.14 47.53 0.87
C LEU A 28 -4.01 47.43 -0.16
N GLY A 29 -3.22 48.50 -0.35
CA GLY A 29 -2.06 48.50 -1.23
C GLY A 29 -0.95 47.56 -0.75
N LEU A 30 -0.64 47.57 0.55
CA LEU A 30 0.31 46.63 1.15
C LEU A 30 -0.18 45.17 1.04
N LEU A 31 -1.47 44.92 1.25
CA LEU A 31 -2.08 43.60 1.05
C LEU A 31 -1.99 43.17 -0.42
N ALA A 32 -2.25 44.06 -1.38
CA ALA A 32 -2.14 43.75 -2.80
C ALA A 32 -0.70 43.42 -3.22
N ILE A 33 0.29 44.17 -2.72
CA ILE A 33 1.72 43.88 -2.95
C ILE A 33 2.10 42.53 -2.34
N LEU A 34 1.65 42.25 -1.11
CA LEU A 34 1.89 40.97 -0.45
C LEU A 34 1.27 39.82 -1.24
N LEU A 35 0.02 39.96 -1.70
CA LEU A 35 -0.67 38.96 -2.52
C LEU A 35 0.05 38.73 -3.86
N LEU A 36 0.51 39.80 -4.51
CA LEU A 36 1.29 39.69 -5.74
C LEU A 36 2.62 38.96 -5.50
N PHE A 37 3.34 39.30 -4.43
CA PHE A 37 4.59 38.64 -4.06
C PHE A 37 4.37 37.15 -3.78
N VAL A 38 3.35 36.81 -2.98
CA VAL A 38 2.96 35.42 -2.71
C VAL A 38 2.57 34.71 -4.01
N GLY A 39 1.83 35.36 -4.91
CA GLY A 39 1.48 34.83 -6.23
C GLY A 39 2.69 34.53 -7.10
N LEU A 40 3.69 35.42 -7.12
CA LEU A 40 4.95 35.21 -7.85
C LEU A 40 5.78 34.07 -7.25
N CYS A 41 5.90 34.01 -5.91
CA CYS A 41 6.55 32.89 -5.23
C CYS A 41 5.85 31.57 -5.53
N PHE A 42 4.52 31.56 -5.55
CA PHE A 42 3.70 30.41 -5.90
C PHE A 42 3.95 29.94 -7.34
N LEU A 43 3.96 30.86 -8.32
CA LEU A 43 4.27 30.55 -9.71
C LEU A 43 5.70 30.03 -9.88
N ALA A 44 6.67 30.59 -9.14
CA ALA A 44 8.04 30.12 -9.14
C ALA A 44 8.17 28.70 -8.57
N LEU A 45 7.48 28.40 -7.46
CA LEU A 45 7.41 27.03 -6.90
C LEU A 45 6.81 26.05 -7.91
N ARG A 46 5.74 26.44 -8.61
CA ARG A 46 5.11 25.61 -9.64
C ARG A 46 6.05 25.31 -10.81
N ARG A 47 6.83 26.30 -11.26
CA ARG A 47 7.87 26.09 -12.27
C ARG A 47 8.98 25.16 -11.81
N LEU A 48 9.34 25.20 -10.51
CA LEU A 48 10.32 24.26 -9.94
C LEU A 48 9.73 22.85 -9.84
N GLU A 49 8.47 22.71 -9.45
CA GLU A 49 7.73 21.43 -9.41
C GLU A 49 7.67 20.75 -10.79
N ASP A 50 7.51 21.52 -11.87
CA ASP A 50 7.51 20.96 -13.23
C ASP A 50 8.87 20.45 -13.71
N LYS A 51 9.96 21.00 -13.15
CA LYS A 51 11.33 20.55 -13.45
C LYS A 51 11.77 19.38 -12.58
N ASP A 52 11.09 19.12 -11.47
CA ASP A 52 11.45 18.06 -10.55
C ASP A 52 11.29 16.69 -11.22
N ARG A 53 12.36 15.89 -11.14
CA ARG A 53 12.38 14.52 -11.64
C ARG A 53 12.28 13.54 -10.46
N PRO A 54 11.21 12.75 -10.37
CA PRO A 54 11.09 11.75 -9.32
C PRO A 54 12.09 10.60 -9.56
N ALA A 55 12.60 10.02 -8.47
CA ALA A 55 13.46 8.84 -8.55
C ALA A 55 12.59 7.58 -8.74
N ASN A 56 12.86 6.83 -9.81
CA ASN A 56 12.17 5.58 -10.16
C ASN A 56 12.97 4.33 -9.81
N THR A 57 14.16 4.48 -9.23
CA THR A 57 15.05 3.35 -8.97
C THR A 57 14.41 2.33 -8.03
N PRO A 58 14.66 1.03 -8.22
CA PRO A 58 14.33 0.00 -7.25
C PRO A 58 14.99 0.22 -5.89
N VAL A 59 14.59 -0.57 -4.90
CA VAL A 59 15.25 -0.61 -3.59
C VAL A 59 16.31 -1.72 -3.64
N ASP A 60 17.55 -1.37 -3.32
CA ASP A 60 18.65 -2.31 -3.15
C ASP A 60 18.36 -3.28 -2.00
N ILE A 61 18.40 -4.59 -2.28
CA ILE A 61 18.07 -5.61 -1.29
C ILE A 61 19.10 -5.63 -0.17
N GLY A 62 20.40 -5.55 -0.48
CA GLY A 62 21.45 -5.65 0.53
C GLY A 62 21.42 -4.51 1.56
N ALA A 63 21.15 -3.29 1.11
CA ALA A 63 20.91 -2.14 1.99
C ALA A 63 19.62 -2.31 2.81
N LEU A 64 18.57 -2.84 2.19
CA LEU A 64 17.29 -3.07 2.83
C LEU A 64 17.36 -4.17 3.92
N GLU A 65 18.08 -5.25 3.69
CA GLU A 65 18.29 -6.32 4.67
C GLU A 65 18.94 -5.79 5.95
N LYS A 66 19.90 -4.88 5.84
CA LYS A 66 20.54 -4.22 7.00
C LYS A 66 19.55 -3.40 7.82
N ILE A 67 18.53 -2.82 7.17
CA ILE A 67 17.45 -2.09 7.84
C ILE A 67 16.50 -3.09 8.51
N LEU A 68 15.97 -4.03 7.74
CA LEU A 68 14.98 -5.01 8.18
C LEU A 68 15.48 -5.90 9.32
N ALA A 69 16.77 -6.23 9.35
CA ALA A 69 17.40 -6.98 10.43
C ALA A 69 17.22 -6.32 11.81
N ARG A 70 16.88 -5.01 11.85
CA ARG A 70 16.67 -4.23 13.08
C ARG A 70 15.23 -3.78 13.27
N GLU A 71 14.32 -4.12 12.37
CA GLU A 71 12.88 -3.82 12.44
C GLU A 71 12.08 -4.99 13.02
N ASP A 72 10.91 -4.68 13.59
CA ASP A 72 9.87 -5.61 14.02
C ASP A 72 10.23 -6.56 15.16
N HIS A 73 11.25 -6.23 15.96
CA HIS A 73 11.64 -7.02 17.13
C HIS A 73 10.76 -6.80 18.36
N THR A 74 10.02 -5.69 18.41
CA THR A 74 9.12 -5.35 19.52
C THR A 74 7.84 -4.72 18.97
N ALA A 75 6.83 -4.51 19.82
CA ALA A 75 5.58 -3.85 19.42
C ALA A 75 5.78 -2.40 18.94
N GLN A 76 6.93 -1.80 19.27
CA GLN A 76 7.36 -0.49 18.81
C GLN A 76 8.52 -0.63 17.81
N ASN A 77 8.44 0.14 16.74
CA ASN A 77 9.51 0.35 15.79
C ASN A 77 9.99 1.79 15.83
N ASN A 78 11.15 1.99 15.22
CA ASN A 78 11.73 3.30 14.99
C ASN A 78 12.10 3.44 13.51
N LEU A 79 12.15 4.69 13.04
CA LEU A 79 12.60 5.03 11.72
C LEU A 79 13.46 6.28 11.80
N THR A 80 14.62 6.23 11.17
CA THR A 80 15.45 7.39 10.87
C THR A 80 15.60 7.50 9.36
N ALA A 81 15.15 8.61 8.79
CA ALA A 81 15.34 8.91 7.38
C ALA A 81 16.15 10.19 7.22
N ILE A 82 17.10 10.18 6.28
CA ILE A 82 17.94 11.31 5.94
C ILE A 82 17.74 11.61 4.46
N SER A 83 17.22 12.79 4.16
CA SER A 83 16.97 13.24 2.80
C SER A 83 17.78 14.49 2.45
N THR A 84 18.19 14.59 1.20
CA THR A 84 18.88 15.78 0.68
C THR A 84 17.86 16.81 0.22
N MET A 85 18.01 18.06 0.66
CA MET A 85 17.20 19.19 0.23
C MET A 85 17.58 19.61 -1.19
N LYS A 86 16.57 19.89 -2.01
CA LYS A 86 16.77 20.56 -3.30
C LYS A 86 17.38 21.95 -3.09
N PRO A 87 18.23 22.43 -4.01
CA PRO A 87 18.82 23.76 -3.90
C PRO A 87 17.76 24.87 -4.03
N GLY A 88 18.05 26.01 -3.39
CA GLY A 88 17.26 27.25 -3.53
C GLY A 88 16.59 27.74 -2.25
N ILE A 89 16.57 29.06 -2.07
CA ILE A 89 15.98 29.74 -0.90
C ILE A 89 14.46 29.50 -0.83
N LEU A 90 13.79 29.48 -1.98
CA LEU A 90 12.35 29.30 -2.07
C LEU A 90 11.90 27.94 -1.49
N ARG A 91 12.67 26.87 -1.71
CA ARG A 91 12.43 25.54 -1.11
C ARG A 91 12.62 25.56 0.41
N ARG A 92 13.64 26.27 0.90
CA ARG A 92 13.88 26.43 2.35
C ARG A 92 12.77 27.25 3.03
N LEU A 93 12.27 28.29 2.38
CA LEU A 93 11.14 29.08 2.89
C LEU A 93 9.84 28.25 2.89
N ALA A 94 9.57 27.52 1.82
CA ALA A 94 8.43 26.61 1.74
C ALA A 94 8.47 25.55 2.85
N LEU A 95 9.63 24.92 3.08
CA LEU A 95 9.84 23.97 4.17
C LEU A 95 9.51 24.57 5.55
N ARG A 96 10.03 25.78 5.83
CA ARG A 96 9.78 26.49 7.10
C ARG A 96 8.30 26.82 7.28
N LEU A 97 7.63 27.27 6.23
CA LEU A 97 6.20 27.54 6.25
C LEU A 97 5.43 26.24 6.55
N THR A 98 5.76 25.13 5.90
CA THR A 98 5.09 23.85 6.16
C THR A 98 5.33 23.37 7.59
N PHE A 99 6.55 23.49 8.14
CA PHE A 99 6.81 23.19 9.56
C PHE A 99 5.94 24.01 10.51
N TYR A 100 5.79 25.30 10.24
CA TYR A 100 4.95 26.18 11.04
C TYR A 100 3.48 25.74 10.99
N LEU A 101 2.95 25.46 9.80
CA LEU A 101 1.57 24.99 9.62
C LEU A 101 1.33 23.65 10.32
N ILE A 102 2.23 22.68 10.16
CA ILE A 102 2.14 21.37 10.84
C ILE A 102 2.18 21.55 12.36
N SER A 103 3.04 22.44 12.87
CA SER A 103 3.12 22.71 14.31
C SER A 103 1.81 23.24 14.87
N ILE A 104 1.16 24.18 14.16
CA ILE A 104 -0.16 24.69 14.53
C ILE A 104 -1.20 23.57 14.49
N SER A 105 -1.25 22.79 13.39
CA SER A 105 -2.22 21.70 13.27
C SER A 105 -2.06 20.65 14.37
N ALA A 106 -0.82 20.28 14.69
CA ALA A 106 -0.52 19.31 15.74
C ALA A 106 -0.92 19.78 17.14
N GLN A 107 -0.81 21.07 17.44
CA GLN A 107 -1.12 21.63 18.76
C GLN A 107 -2.59 22.04 18.93
N LYS A 108 -3.23 22.53 17.86
CA LYS A 108 -4.53 23.20 17.94
C LYS A 108 -5.67 22.48 17.22
N VAL A 109 -5.36 21.64 16.23
CA VAL A 109 -6.37 21.02 15.36
C VAL A 109 -6.55 19.54 15.68
N PHE A 110 -5.45 18.81 15.84
CA PHE A 110 -5.51 17.37 16.07
C PHE A 110 -5.87 17.02 17.50
N ARG A 111 -6.59 15.90 17.65
CA ARG A 111 -6.96 15.38 18.97
C ARG A 111 -5.70 14.92 19.72
N PRO A 112 -5.62 15.12 21.04
CA PRO A 112 -4.48 14.65 21.83
C PRO A 112 -4.15 13.17 21.58
N GLY A 113 -2.89 12.91 21.24
CA GLY A 113 -2.40 11.56 20.91
C GLY A 113 -2.72 11.08 19.49
N PHE A 114 -3.15 11.97 18.59
CA PHE A 114 -3.37 11.69 17.18
C PHE A 114 -2.61 12.69 16.30
N LEU A 115 -2.16 12.23 15.14
CA LEU A 115 -1.69 13.09 14.04
C LEU A 115 -2.70 12.94 12.91
N ALA A 116 -3.50 13.97 12.65
CA ALA A 116 -4.76 13.83 11.90
C ALA A 116 -5.63 12.71 12.52
N THR A 117 -5.81 11.59 11.82
CA THR A 117 -6.52 10.40 12.30
C THR A 117 -5.58 9.23 12.62
N ILE A 118 -4.27 9.40 12.43
CA ILE A 118 -3.25 8.39 12.74
C ILE A 118 -3.04 8.34 14.24
N ASN A 119 -3.06 7.12 14.78
CA ASN A 119 -3.00 6.88 16.21
C ASN A 119 -1.89 5.89 16.60
N THR A 120 -1.08 5.44 15.65
CA THR A 120 0.01 4.46 15.81
C THR A 120 1.36 5.11 16.13
N ILE A 121 1.46 6.44 16.07
CA ILE A 121 2.70 7.21 16.28
C ILE A 121 2.90 7.51 17.76
N HIS A 122 4.06 7.15 18.30
CA HIS A 122 4.52 7.55 19.64
C HIS A 122 5.22 8.92 19.59
N PHE A 123 6.08 9.12 18.59
CA PHE A 123 6.87 10.33 18.44
C PHE A 123 7.21 10.53 16.95
N ALA A 124 7.21 11.77 16.46
CA ALA A 124 7.68 12.10 15.12
C ALA A 124 8.34 13.48 15.13
N ARG A 125 9.50 13.63 14.48
CA ARG A 125 10.25 14.88 14.44
C ARG A 125 11.01 15.06 13.15
N TRP A 126 10.90 16.25 12.58
CA TRP A 126 11.70 16.69 11.45
C TRP A 126 12.75 17.70 11.93
N VAL A 127 13.96 17.59 11.38
CA VAL A 127 15.07 18.52 11.66
C VAL A 127 15.82 18.78 10.36
N LEU A 128 15.85 20.04 9.92
CA LEU A 128 16.83 20.47 8.92
C LEU A 128 18.14 20.76 9.67
N LEU A 129 19.18 19.95 9.43
CA LEU A 129 20.46 20.09 10.14
C LEU A 129 21.10 21.47 9.84
N PRO A 130 21.41 22.28 10.86
CA PRO A 130 21.98 23.61 10.68
C PRO A 130 23.24 23.60 9.82
N GLY A 131 23.35 24.55 8.90
CA GLY A 131 24.51 24.65 8.00
C GLY A 131 24.57 23.61 6.88
N THR A 132 23.58 22.72 6.77
CA THR A 132 23.56 21.66 5.75
C THR A 132 22.31 21.71 4.86
N ASP A 133 22.25 20.77 3.92
CA ASP A 133 21.10 20.42 3.10
C ASP A 133 20.41 19.12 3.58
N ARG A 134 20.75 18.61 4.76
CA ARG A 134 20.24 17.33 5.25
C ARG A 134 18.98 17.53 6.10
N LEU A 135 17.89 16.95 5.61
CA LEU A 135 16.61 16.89 6.30
C LEU A 135 16.46 15.52 6.95
N VAL A 136 16.46 15.51 8.28
CA VAL A 136 16.37 14.29 9.08
C VAL A 136 14.96 14.15 9.63
N PHE A 137 14.38 12.96 9.47
CA PHE A 137 13.11 12.57 10.04
C PHE A 137 13.31 11.40 11.01
N PHE A 138 12.81 11.57 12.22
CA PHE A 138 12.75 10.54 13.25
C PHE A 138 11.30 10.19 13.51
N SER A 139 10.99 8.91 13.66
CA SER A 139 9.71 8.50 14.20
C SER A 139 9.79 7.21 15.00
N ASN A 140 8.97 7.14 16.04
CA ASN A 140 8.70 5.93 16.81
C ASN A 140 7.21 5.61 16.63
N TYR A 141 6.90 4.37 16.26
CA TYR A 141 5.55 3.97 15.88
C TYR A 141 5.27 2.52 16.27
N GLY A 142 4.00 2.13 16.33
CA GLY A 142 3.58 0.75 16.57
C GLY A 142 3.23 0.02 15.26
N GLY A 143 3.50 -1.29 15.23
CA GLY A 143 3.26 -2.13 14.04
C GLY A 143 4.42 -2.10 13.04
N SER A 144 4.20 -2.70 11.87
CA SER A 144 5.24 -2.81 10.83
C SER A 144 5.48 -1.50 10.09
N TRP A 145 6.65 -1.38 9.46
CA TRP A 145 6.99 -0.24 8.61
C TRP A 145 5.97 -0.02 7.49
N GLU A 146 5.48 -1.10 6.85
CA GLU A 146 4.51 -0.99 5.76
C GLU A 146 3.19 -0.41 6.27
N SER A 147 2.66 -0.94 7.38
CA SER A 147 1.41 -0.46 7.98
C SER A 147 1.51 1.01 8.37
N TYR A 148 2.68 1.41 8.89
CA TYR A 148 2.95 2.79 9.29
C TYR A 148 2.99 3.77 8.11
N LEU A 149 3.62 3.39 6.99
CA LEU A 149 3.64 4.25 5.80
C LEU A 149 2.28 4.32 5.11
N GLU A 150 1.47 3.26 5.13
CA GLU A 150 0.11 3.31 4.59
C GLU A 150 -0.77 4.31 5.34
N ASP A 151 -0.69 4.32 6.69
CA ASP A 151 -1.37 5.32 7.52
C ASP A 151 -1.03 6.74 7.07
N PHE A 152 0.23 6.97 6.73
CA PHE A 152 0.72 8.26 6.25
C PHE A 152 0.21 8.65 4.86
N ILE A 153 0.20 7.71 3.92
CA ILE A 153 -0.32 7.92 2.56
C ILE A 153 -1.81 8.27 2.63
N ALA A 154 -2.58 7.46 3.35
CA ALA A 154 -4.03 7.59 3.42
C ALA A 154 -4.49 8.80 4.25
N LYS A 155 -3.84 9.08 5.39
CA LYS A 155 -4.39 10.00 6.40
C LYS A 155 -3.62 11.31 6.56
N ALA A 156 -2.38 11.41 6.07
CA ALA A 156 -1.53 12.58 6.29
C ALA A 156 -0.70 13.00 5.07
N SER A 157 -1.06 12.55 3.86
CA SER A 157 -0.29 12.78 2.64
C SER A 157 0.05 14.24 2.38
N ALA A 158 -0.86 15.18 2.64
CA ALA A 158 -0.64 16.60 2.39
C ALA A 158 0.53 17.18 3.21
N GLY A 159 0.61 16.84 4.51
CA GLY A 159 1.69 17.31 5.38
C GLY A 159 3.05 16.74 4.96
N LEU A 160 3.10 15.44 4.67
CA LEU A 160 4.32 14.77 4.20
C LEU A 160 4.78 15.30 2.84
N THR A 161 3.84 15.62 1.96
CA THR A 161 4.09 16.19 0.64
C THR A 161 4.65 17.60 0.76
N GLY A 162 4.04 18.49 1.56
CA GLY A 162 4.59 19.82 1.82
C GLY A 162 5.97 19.80 2.51
N VAL A 163 6.18 18.72 3.27
CA VAL A 163 7.42 18.14 3.75
C VAL A 163 8.52 17.92 2.69
N TRP A 164 8.52 16.68 2.19
CA TRP A 164 9.53 16.07 1.34
C TRP A 164 9.43 16.46 -0.14
N SER A 165 8.42 17.20 -0.60
CA SER A 165 8.46 17.79 -1.96
C SER A 165 9.69 18.69 -2.18
N ASN A 166 10.28 19.17 -1.09
CA ASN A 166 11.50 19.97 -1.08
C ASN A 166 12.79 19.14 -1.11
N THR A 167 12.73 17.81 -1.14
CA THR A 167 13.89 16.92 -1.16
C THR A 167 14.05 16.20 -2.51
N GLU A 168 15.27 15.73 -2.78
CA GLU A 168 15.63 15.10 -4.03
C GLU A 168 14.93 13.75 -4.25
N GLY A 169 14.53 13.48 -5.50
CA GLY A 169 13.93 12.21 -5.90
C GLY A 169 12.51 11.93 -5.40
N TYR A 170 11.91 12.83 -4.61
CA TYR A 170 10.54 12.69 -4.09
C TYR A 170 9.50 12.57 -5.22
N PRO A 171 8.38 11.84 -5.04
CA PRO A 171 7.29 11.77 -6.00
C PRO A 171 6.80 13.14 -6.48
N ARG A 172 6.33 13.19 -7.72
CA ARG A 172 5.86 14.46 -8.30
C ARG A 172 4.63 14.94 -7.55
N THR A 173 4.62 16.22 -7.25
CA THR A 173 3.54 16.88 -6.53
C THR A 173 2.70 17.72 -7.47
N ARG A 174 1.55 18.17 -6.96
CA ARG A 174 0.78 19.24 -7.57
C ARG A 174 0.44 20.26 -6.49
N TRP A 175 0.66 21.54 -6.76
CA TRP A 175 0.42 22.61 -5.77
C TRP A 175 1.20 22.39 -4.45
N LEU A 176 2.37 21.73 -4.49
CA LEU A 176 3.24 21.43 -3.35
C LEU A 176 2.66 20.47 -2.28
N PHE A 177 1.34 20.29 -2.21
CA PHE A 177 0.66 19.50 -1.16
C PHE A 177 -0.18 18.35 -1.70
N LEU A 178 -0.50 18.32 -2.99
CA LEU A 178 -1.31 17.26 -3.60
C LEU A 178 -0.44 16.24 -4.33
N ASP A 179 -1.05 15.09 -4.59
CA ASP A 179 -0.45 13.94 -5.26
C ASP A 179 0.74 13.43 -4.43
N GLY A 180 2.00 13.58 -4.83
CA GLY A 180 3.15 13.39 -3.93
C GLY A 180 3.12 12.05 -3.18
N ALA A 181 2.93 12.08 -1.85
CA ALA A 181 2.81 10.89 -1.02
C ALA A 181 1.65 9.95 -1.44
N ARG A 182 0.62 10.46 -2.13
CA ARG A 182 -0.49 9.65 -2.67
C ARG A 182 -0.07 8.74 -3.83
N ASP A 183 1.06 9.00 -4.49
CA ASP A 183 1.73 8.00 -5.34
C ASP A 183 2.43 7.00 -4.41
N GLY A 184 1.62 6.16 -3.75
CA GLY A 184 2.01 5.38 -2.57
C GLY A 184 3.20 4.45 -2.81
N ASP A 185 3.22 3.75 -3.95
CA ASP A 185 4.30 2.82 -4.29
C ASP A 185 5.63 3.54 -4.54
N ARG A 186 5.60 4.64 -5.30
CA ARG A 186 6.80 5.45 -5.53
C ARG A 186 7.27 6.09 -4.24
N PHE A 187 6.35 6.59 -3.42
CA PHE A 187 6.66 7.17 -2.12
C PHE A 187 7.29 6.15 -1.18
N LYS A 188 6.75 4.93 -1.06
CA LYS A 188 7.33 3.84 -0.25
C LYS A 188 8.75 3.51 -0.68
N ARG A 189 8.99 3.32 -1.98
CA ARG A 189 10.35 3.04 -2.51
C ARG A 189 11.30 4.19 -2.22
N TRP A 190 10.87 5.43 -2.45
CA TRP A 190 11.66 6.62 -2.13
C TRP A 190 11.99 6.68 -0.64
N ALA A 191 10.99 6.55 0.24
CA ALA A 191 11.14 6.60 1.69
C ALA A 191 12.11 5.52 2.20
N ARG A 192 12.01 4.30 1.64
CA ARG A 192 12.91 3.20 1.98
C ARG A 192 14.37 3.49 1.61
N ARG A 193 14.63 4.19 0.50
CA ARG A 193 15.99 4.65 0.13
C ARG A 193 16.52 5.78 1.02
N GLN A 194 15.64 6.57 1.63
CA GLN A 194 16.05 7.63 2.57
C GLN A 194 16.35 7.07 3.96
N GLN A 195 15.85 5.88 4.28
CA GLN A 195 15.99 5.28 5.59
C GLN A 195 17.43 4.79 5.81
N VAL A 196 17.97 5.09 6.98
CA VAL A 196 19.27 4.59 7.42
C VAL A 196 19.09 3.49 8.46
N PRO A 197 19.97 2.46 8.48
CA PRO A 197 19.92 1.43 9.51
C PRO A 197 20.08 2.04 10.91
N THR A 198 19.13 1.78 11.79
CA THR A 198 19.20 2.24 13.18
C THR A 198 20.37 1.60 13.90
N LEU A 199 21.30 2.38 14.44
CA LEU A 199 22.50 1.83 15.08
C LEU A 199 22.21 1.24 16.46
N PHE A 200 21.32 1.89 17.21
CA PHE A 200 20.91 1.48 18.55
C PHE A 200 19.47 1.90 18.80
N TRP A 201 18.68 1.01 19.40
CA TRP A 201 17.30 1.27 19.80
C TRP A 201 17.02 0.59 21.13
N TYR A 202 16.28 1.29 22.00
CA TYR A 202 15.88 0.78 23.30
C TYR A 202 14.39 1.07 23.51
N SER A 203 13.65 0.03 23.95
CA SER A 203 12.28 0.17 24.41
C SER A 203 12.19 -0.36 25.83
N ALA A 204 11.86 0.52 26.77
CA ALA A 204 11.54 0.13 28.16
C ALA A 204 10.30 -0.76 28.25
N TYR A 205 9.43 -0.72 27.23
CA TYR A 205 8.15 -1.44 27.19
C TYR A 205 7.95 -2.15 25.84
N PRO A 206 8.68 -3.24 25.57
CA PRO A 206 8.72 -3.88 24.25
C PRO A 206 7.38 -4.44 23.79
N HIS A 207 6.44 -4.70 24.70
CA HIS A 207 5.12 -5.26 24.37
C HIS A 207 3.99 -4.22 24.32
N LEU A 208 4.29 -2.94 24.54
CA LEU A 208 3.28 -1.87 24.57
C LEU A 208 3.38 -0.97 23.34
N ASN A 209 2.33 -0.97 22.52
CA ASN A 209 2.11 0.03 21.47
C ASN A 209 1.05 1.07 21.90
N THR A 210 0.84 2.11 21.10
CA THR A 210 -0.16 3.16 21.38
C THR A 210 -1.57 2.62 21.62
N ALA A 211 -1.98 1.57 20.89
CA ALA A 211 -3.30 0.95 21.04
C ALA A 211 -3.44 0.31 22.43
N ARG A 212 -2.48 -0.52 22.84
CA ARG A 212 -2.45 -1.14 24.17
C ARG A 212 -2.35 -0.11 25.28
N ILE A 213 -1.54 0.94 25.12
CA ILE A 213 -1.44 2.04 26.09
C ILE A 213 -2.81 2.70 26.30
N ARG A 214 -3.54 3.02 25.22
CA ARG A 214 -4.87 3.63 25.32
C ARG A 214 -5.90 2.67 25.92
N ILE A 215 -5.90 1.39 25.51
CA ILE A 215 -6.78 0.37 26.08
C ILE A 215 -6.53 0.24 27.58
N ASN A 216 -5.27 0.06 28.00
CA ASN A 216 -4.90 -0.05 29.41
C ASN A 216 -5.28 1.20 30.19
N SER A 217 -5.11 2.39 29.61
CA SER A 217 -5.54 3.65 30.23
C SER A 217 -7.06 3.72 30.40
N ARG A 218 -7.84 3.29 29.41
CA ARG A 218 -9.31 3.23 29.47
C ARG A 218 -9.77 2.23 30.51
N ILE A 219 -9.20 1.01 30.51
CA ILE A 219 -9.50 -0.03 31.50
C ILE A 219 -9.19 0.49 32.90
N ARG A 220 -7.98 1.03 33.13
CA ARG A 220 -7.58 1.58 34.44
C ARG A 220 -8.54 2.68 34.90
N ARG A 221 -8.85 3.65 34.04
CA ARG A 221 -9.78 4.74 34.39
C ARG A 221 -11.17 4.20 34.69
N GLY A 222 -11.68 3.32 33.83
CA GLY A 222 -12.98 2.70 33.96
C GLY A 222 -13.13 1.94 35.28
N ILE A 223 -12.19 1.05 35.59
CA ILE A 223 -12.18 0.30 36.85
C ILE A 223 -12.04 1.24 38.05
N ALA A 224 -11.15 2.24 37.96
CA ALA A 224 -10.91 3.16 39.08
C ALA A 224 -12.08 4.13 39.34
N SER A 225 -12.92 4.40 38.34
CA SER A 225 -14.05 5.33 38.47
C SER A 225 -15.41 4.65 38.61
N ALA A 226 -15.52 3.34 38.33
CA ALA A 226 -16.80 2.65 38.29
C ALA A 226 -17.42 2.50 39.68
N THR A 227 -18.71 2.80 39.80
CA THR A 227 -19.49 2.58 41.03
C THR A 227 -20.78 1.81 40.77
N GLY A 228 -21.21 0.97 41.71
CA GLY A 228 -22.48 0.24 41.64
C GLY A 228 -22.66 -0.57 40.35
N ASN A 229 -23.65 -0.18 39.53
CA ASN A 229 -24.00 -0.86 38.27
C ASN A 229 -22.92 -0.70 37.19
N GLU A 230 -22.18 0.42 37.17
CA GLU A 230 -21.11 0.66 36.19
C GLU A 230 -19.98 -0.36 36.29
N ALA A 231 -19.74 -0.89 37.51
CA ALA A 231 -18.73 -1.92 37.74
C ALA A 231 -19.14 -3.26 37.09
N ARG A 232 -20.45 -3.59 37.07
CA ARG A 232 -20.97 -4.78 36.37
C ARG A 232 -20.84 -4.63 34.86
N ASP A 233 -21.13 -3.45 34.33
CA ASP A 233 -20.98 -3.15 32.90
C ASP A 233 -19.52 -3.26 32.46
N TRP A 234 -18.59 -2.71 33.24
CA TRP A 234 -17.15 -2.88 32.98
C TRP A 234 -16.72 -4.35 33.03
N LEU A 235 -17.20 -5.12 34.01
CA LEU A 235 -16.90 -6.55 34.11
C LEU A 235 -17.43 -7.34 32.90
N SER A 236 -18.59 -6.96 32.35
CA SER A 236 -19.17 -7.59 31.16
C SER A 236 -18.28 -7.47 29.91
N LEU A 237 -17.42 -6.44 29.83
CA LEU A 237 -16.50 -6.23 28.71
C LEU A 237 -15.31 -7.20 28.69
N PHE A 238 -15.11 -7.98 29.76
CA PHE A 238 -14.05 -8.99 29.86
C PHE A 238 -14.56 -10.43 29.64
N GLY A 239 -15.84 -10.61 29.31
CA GLY A 239 -16.45 -11.90 28.97
C GLY A 239 -16.79 -12.06 27.48
N SER A 240 -17.38 -13.20 27.11
CA SER A 240 -17.87 -13.50 25.76
C SER A 240 -19.34 -13.11 25.52
N LEU A 241 -19.95 -12.41 26.48
CA LEU A 241 -21.36 -12.02 26.39
C LEU A 241 -21.58 -11.00 25.27
N GLN A 242 -22.68 -11.19 24.55
CA GLN A 242 -23.07 -10.27 23.48
C GLN A 242 -23.30 -8.87 24.06
N ARG A 243 -22.53 -7.90 23.56
CA ARG A 243 -22.64 -6.50 23.99
C ARG A 243 -24.07 -6.00 23.70
N PRO A 244 -24.76 -5.35 24.65
CA PRO A 244 -26.00 -4.63 24.36
C PRO A 244 -25.74 -3.60 23.26
N GLN A 245 -26.57 -3.62 22.21
CA GLN A 245 -26.38 -2.72 21.06
C GLN A 245 -26.51 -1.26 21.52
N ALA A 246 -25.43 -0.49 21.40
CA ALA A 246 -25.52 0.96 21.44
C ALA A 246 -26.25 1.43 20.19
N ARG A 247 -27.18 2.40 20.35
CA ARG A 247 -27.88 3.03 19.22
C ARG A 247 -26.86 3.57 18.21
N PRO A 248 -27.14 3.49 16.90
CA PRO A 248 -26.19 3.93 15.89
C PRO A 248 -25.87 5.41 16.10
N ALA A 249 -24.60 5.71 16.36
CA ALA A 249 -24.08 7.06 16.23
C ALA A 249 -23.71 7.26 14.77
N ASP A 250 -24.16 8.38 14.20
CA ASP A 250 -23.99 8.77 12.80
C ASP A 250 -22.56 8.54 12.31
N THR A 251 -22.36 7.47 11.55
CA THR A 251 -21.15 7.27 10.77
C THR A 251 -21.23 8.21 9.58
N THR A 252 -20.73 9.42 9.76
CA THR A 252 -20.44 10.32 8.63
C THR A 252 -19.50 9.60 7.67
N SER A 253 -20.01 9.28 6.49
CA SER A 253 -19.25 8.72 5.38
C SER A 253 -18.07 9.64 5.06
N LEU A 254 -16.88 9.05 4.92
CA LEU A 254 -15.72 9.76 4.39
C LEU A 254 -16.07 10.22 2.98
N SER A 255 -15.87 11.51 2.73
CA SER A 255 -16.13 12.17 1.45
C SER A 255 -15.47 11.43 0.29
N GLU A 256 -16.27 11.03 -0.69
CA GLU A 256 -15.87 10.30 -1.88
C GLU A 256 -14.89 11.15 -2.72
N PRO A 257 -13.68 10.65 -3.04
CA PRO A 257 -12.89 11.26 -4.09
C PRO A 257 -13.61 11.12 -5.43
N ALA A 258 -13.52 12.15 -6.27
CA ALA A 258 -14.12 12.17 -7.59
C ALA A 258 -13.73 10.92 -8.39
N SER A 259 -14.72 10.23 -8.95
CA SER A 259 -14.52 9.00 -9.72
C SER A 259 -13.61 9.27 -10.92
N ALA A 260 -12.43 8.65 -10.91
CA ALA A 260 -11.63 8.51 -12.11
C ALA A 260 -12.46 7.78 -13.19
N PRO A 261 -12.21 8.01 -14.49
CA PRO A 261 -12.89 7.26 -15.54
C PRO A 261 -12.74 5.76 -15.30
N LEU A 262 -13.85 5.02 -15.35
CA LEU A 262 -13.85 3.57 -15.22
C LEU A 262 -13.09 2.97 -16.40
N GLU A 263 -11.94 2.36 -16.11
CA GLU A 263 -11.21 1.55 -17.09
C GLU A 263 -11.91 0.21 -17.24
N GLU A 264 -12.19 -0.18 -18.48
CA GLU A 264 -12.76 -1.49 -18.79
C GLU A 264 -11.73 -2.59 -18.47
N LEU A 265 -12.17 -3.62 -17.75
CA LEU A 265 -11.31 -4.75 -17.40
C LEU A 265 -11.15 -5.66 -18.60
N GLU A 266 -9.92 -6.04 -18.92
CA GLU A 266 -9.59 -7.07 -19.91
C GLU A 266 -9.90 -8.45 -19.33
N SER A 267 -11.18 -8.76 -19.08
CA SER A 267 -11.60 -9.92 -18.30
C SER A 267 -11.07 -11.25 -18.83
N GLY A 268 -10.97 -11.39 -20.17
CA GLY A 268 -10.41 -12.56 -20.84
C GLY A 268 -8.92 -12.84 -20.54
N GLU A 269 -8.20 -11.86 -19.99
CA GLU A 269 -6.79 -11.97 -19.59
C GLU A 269 -6.61 -12.05 -18.06
N ILE A 270 -7.71 -12.02 -17.30
CA ILE A 270 -7.72 -12.08 -15.82
C ILE A 270 -8.19 -13.48 -15.40
N GLN A 271 -7.42 -14.15 -14.54
CA GLN A 271 -7.78 -15.48 -14.04
C GLN A 271 -9.13 -15.45 -13.28
N SER A 272 -10.01 -16.41 -13.55
CA SER A 272 -11.41 -16.37 -13.12
C SER A 272 -11.61 -16.29 -11.60
N ILE A 273 -10.64 -16.77 -10.80
CA ILE A 273 -10.69 -16.72 -9.33
C ILE A 273 -10.85 -15.29 -8.79
N PHE A 274 -10.42 -14.28 -9.55
CA PHE A 274 -10.56 -12.87 -9.19
C PHE A 274 -12.02 -12.40 -9.15
N PHE A 275 -12.86 -12.90 -10.05
CA PHE A 275 -14.23 -12.39 -10.23
C PHE A 275 -15.24 -12.96 -9.25
N GLY A 276 -14.90 -14.08 -8.61
CA GLY A 276 -15.73 -14.67 -7.57
C GLY A 276 -15.59 -16.18 -7.45
N PRO A 277 -16.44 -16.80 -6.60
CA PRO A 277 -16.42 -18.24 -6.39
C PRO A 277 -16.90 -19.00 -7.64
N PHE A 278 -16.32 -20.17 -7.89
CA PHE A 278 -16.65 -21.04 -9.02
C PHE A 278 -17.98 -21.82 -8.90
N GLY A 279 -18.95 -21.31 -8.14
CA GLY A 279 -20.29 -21.88 -8.05
C GLY A 279 -20.32 -23.36 -7.68
N ALA A 280 -20.67 -24.20 -8.67
CA ALA A 280 -20.87 -25.65 -8.52
C ALA A 280 -19.57 -26.47 -8.41
N LEU A 281 -18.38 -25.87 -8.63
CA LEU A 281 -17.10 -26.56 -8.49
C LEU A 281 -16.74 -26.75 -7.00
N GLY A 282 -17.38 -27.73 -6.37
CA GLY A 282 -17.29 -27.99 -4.93
C GLY A 282 -16.07 -28.80 -4.49
N HIS A 283 -15.29 -29.34 -5.43
CA HIS A 283 -14.10 -30.13 -5.14
C HIS A 283 -12.85 -29.42 -5.61
N ALA A 284 -11.85 -29.29 -4.74
CA ALA A 284 -10.60 -28.65 -5.10
C ALA A 284 -9.37 -29.32 -4.48
N HIS A 285 -8.24 -29.15 -5.15
CA HIS A 285 -6.95 -29.69 -4.73
C HIS A 285 -5.83 -28.76 -5.17
N MET A 286 -4.90 -28.47 -4.27
CA MET A 286 -3.72 -27.68 -4.57
C MET A 286 -2.47 -28.55 -4.70
N LEU A 287 -1.68 -28.28 -5.74
CA LEU A 287 -0.35 -28.85 -5.95
C LEU A 287 0.68 -27.73 -5.77
N ALA A 288 1.64 -27.93 -4.87
CA ALA A 288 2.82 -27.10 -4.73
C ALA A 288 3.97 -27.74 -5.51
N ILE A 289 4.66 -26.96 -6.32
CA ILE A 289 5.65 -27.45 -7.28
C ILE A 289 6.98 -26.73 -7.07
N GLU A 290 8.06 -27.49 -7.12
CA GLU A 290 9.44 -27.02 -7.21
C GLU A 290 9.96 -27.23 -8.63
N VAL A 291 10.59 -26.18 -9.17
CA VAL A 291 11.23 -26.17 -10.48
C VAL A 291 12.73 -26.40 -10.27
N PRO A 292 13.35 -27.40 -10.91
CA PRO A 292 14.79 -27.60 -10.77
C PRO A 292 15.56 -26.47 -11.47
N ASP A 293 16.78 -26.23 -11.00
CA ASP A 293 17.70 -25.33 -11.68
C ASP A 293 18.10 -25.90 -13.05
N GLY A 294 18.29 -25.01 -14.03
CA GLY A 294 18.74 -25.40 -15.37
C GLY A 294 17.71 -26.14 -16.22
N LEU A 295 16.42 -26.09 -15.87
CA LEU A 295 15.39 -26.76 -16.66
C LEU A 295 15.40 -26.28 -18.14
N PRO A 296 15.49 -27.19 -19.14
CA PRO A 296 15.62 -26.79 -20.54
C PRO A 296 14.47 -25.88 -21.02
N ALA A 297 14.80 -24.85 -21.80
CA ALA A 297 13.83 -23.88 -22.32
C ALA A 297 12.66 -24.53 -23.07
N THR A 298 12.92 -25.60 -23.83
CA THR A 298 11.89 -26.37 -24.55
C THR A 298 10.89 -27.04 -23.60
N LYS A 299 11.38 -27.63 -22.49
CA LYS A 299 10.51 -28.23 -21.47
C LYS A 299 9.73 -27.19 -20.68
N ARG A 300 10.38 -26.06 -20.32
CA ARG A 300 9.72 -24.92 -19.67
C ARG A 300 8.56 -24.40 -20.52
N LYS A 301 8.82 -24.10 -21.80
CA LYS A 301 7.80 -23.63 -22.72
C LYS A 301 6.66 -24.63 -22.88
N ALA A 302 6.96 -25.89 -23.16
CA ALA A 302 5.93 -26.92 -23.35
C ALA A 302 5.04 -27.11 -22.11
N TRP A 303 5.62 -27.02 -20.90
CA TRP A 303 4.85 -27.09 -19.67
C TRP A 303 4.01 -25.83 -19.44
N LEU A 304 4.55 -24.64 -19.71
CA LEU A 304 3.79 -23.38 -19.63
C LEU A 304 2.62 -23.34 -20.63
N ASP A 305 2.84 -23.83 -21.86
CA ASP A 305 1.78 -23.97 -22.88
C ASP A 305 0.67 -24.91 -22.39
N PHE A 306 1.02 -26.00 -21.68
CA PHE A 306 0.03 -26.89 -21.07
C PHE A 306 -0.72 -26.23 -19.91
N VAL A 307 -0.02 -25.51 -19.03
CA VAL A 307 -0.63 -24.84 -17.87
C VAL A 307 -1.57 -23.72 -18.30
N ILE A 308 -1.20 -22.95 -19.33
CA ILE A 308 -2.05 -21.85 -19.82
C ILE A 308 -3.35 -22.40 -20.46
N ASP A 309 -3.28 -23.50 -21.21
CA ASP A 309 -4.46 -24.19 -21.77
C ASP A 309 -5.45 -24.67 -20.68
N LYS A 310 -4.92 -25.00 -19.51
CA LYS A 310 -5.72 -25.45 -18.37
C LYS A 310 -6.24 -24.31 -17.49
N THR A 311 -5.55 -23.18 -17.45
CA THR A 311 -5.89 -22.04 -16.59
C THR A 311 -7.22 -21.41 -17.02
N SER A 312 -8.05 -21.04 -16.05
CA SER A 312 -9.35 -20.41 -16.33
C SER A 312 -9.25 -18.89 -16.26
N PHE A 313 -9.75 -18.22 -17.30
CA PHE A 313 -9.81 -16.76 -17.43
C PHE A 313 -11.24 -16.28 -17.68
N GLY A 314 -11.50 -14.99 -17.43
CA GLY A 314 -12.82 -14.39 -17.65
C GLY A 314 -13.68 -14.35 -16.40
N ASP A 315 -14.70 -13.49 -16.46
CA ASP A 315 -15.66 -13.21 -15.38
C ASP A 315 -16.87 -14.16 -15.36
N GLY A 316 -16.95 -15.08 -16.33
CA GLY A 316 -17.89 -16.19 -16.34
C GLY A 316 -17.55 -17.27 -15.31
N VAL A 317 -18.56 -18.00 -14.85
CA VAL A 317 -18.34 -19.18 -14.00
C VAL A 317 -17.90 -20.35 -14.89
N PRO A 318 -16.69 -20.92 -14.70
CA PRO A 318 -16.22 -22.02 -15.53
C PRO A 318 -17.11 -23.27 -15.40
N ALA A 319 -17.34 -23.96 -16.52
CA ALA A 319 -18.15 -25.18 -16.55
C ALA A 319 -17.30 -26.44 -16.29
N GLY A 320 -17.73 -27.28 -15.35
CA GLY A 320 -17.16 -28.61 -15.05
C GLY A 320 -15.79 -28.62 -14.37
N ARG A 321 -14.87 -27.72 -14.72
CA ARG A 321 -13.54 -27.55 -14.13
C ARG A 321 -13.08 -26.10 -14.11
N ALA A 322 -12.14 -25.77 -13.23
CA ALA A 322 -11.35 -24.55 -13.29
C ALA A 322 -9.93 -24.80 -12.79
N MET A 323 -8.97 -23.98 -13.22
CA MET A 323 -7.62 -24.00 -12.66
C MET A 323 -7.10 -22.59 -12.45
N THR A 324 -6.48 -22.37 -11.30
CA THR A 324 -5.71 -21.16 -10.96
C THR A 324 -4.23 -21.52 -10.86
N VAL A 325 -3.36 -20.66 -11.39
CA VAL A 325 -1.91 -20.78 -11.26
C VAL A 325 -1.31 -19.51 -10.64
N ALA A 326 -0.37 -19.69 -9.73
CA ALA A 326 0.44 -18.59 -9.19
C ALA A 326 1.91 -18.99 -9.09
N PHE A 327 2.80 -18.04 -9.38
CA PHE A 327 4.25 -18.24 -9.39
C PHE A 327 4.90 -17.48 -8.24
N GLY A 328 5.82 -18.12 -7.54
CA GLY A 328 6.72 -17.50 -6.59
C GLY A 328 7.90 -16.80 -7.27
N PRO A 329 8.71 -16.03 -6.51
CA PRO A 329 9.83 -15.27 -7.06
C PRO A 329 10.88 -16.17 -7.74
N ASN A 330 11.24 -17.29 -7.12
CA ASN A 330 12.20 -18.24 -7.67
C ASN A 330 11.63 -19.01 -8.86
N GLY A 331 10.34 -19.35 -8.82
CA GLY A 331 9.64 -19.97 -9.95
C GLY A 331 9.68 -19.11 -11.21
N LEU A 332 9.43 -17.80 -11.10
CA LEU A 332 9.53 -16.89 -12.24
C LEU A 332 10.95 -16.91 -12.85
N ARG A 333 11.99 -16.81 -12.03
CA ARG A 333 13.39 -16.87 -12.51
C ARG A 333 13.69 -18.20 -13.21
N ARG A 334 13.39 -19.32 -12.55
CA ARG A 334 13.64 -20.68 -13.04
C ARG A 334 12.85 -20.97 -14.32
N LEU A 335 11.63 -20.44 -14.45
CA LEU A 335 10.79 -20.58 -15.63
C LEU A 335 11.17 -19.66 -16.79
N GLY A 336 12.10 -18.73 -16.60
CA GLY A 336 12.73 -18.00 -17.70
C GLY A 336 12.48 -16.49 -17.69
N LEU A 337 11.98 -15.91 -16.60
CA LEU A 337 12.03 -14.46 -16.41
C LEU A 337 13.49 -14.04 -16.19
N GLN A 338 14.09 -13.50 -17.25
CA GLN A 338 15.48 -13.00 -17.31
C GLN A 338 15.45 -11.49 -17.56
N GLY A 339 16.34 -10.73 -16.91
CA GLY A 339 16.51 -9.28 -17.11
C GLY A 339 15.33 -8.41 -16.66
N GLY A 340 15.53 -7.61 -15.61
CA GLY A 340 14.59 -6.53 -15.26
C GLY A 340 14.93 -5.24 -16.01
N VAL A 341 14.21 -4.16 -15.72
CA VAL A 341 14.52 -2.81 -16.26
C VAL A 341 15.93 -2.33 -15.89
N ASP A 342 16.51 -2.90 -14.83
CA ASP A 342 17.88 -2.66 -14.34
C ASP A 342 18.69 -3.98 -14.27
N ASP A 343 18.53 -4.86 -15.25
CA ASP A 343 19.19 -6.18 -15.39
C ASP A 343 18.82 -7.27 -14.35
N GLU A 344 18.09 -6.96 -13.28
CA GLU A 344 17.63 -7.96 -12.29
C GLU A 344 16.11 -8.28 -12.44
N PRO A 345 15.72 -9.54 -12.78
CA PRO A 345 14.38 -9.90 -13.24
C PRO A 345 13.21 -9.56 -12.30
N LEU A 346 13.48 -9.45 -11.00
CA LEU A 346 12.44 -9.24 -9.99
C LEU A 346 12.42 -7.82 -9.41
N ASP A 347 13.26 -6.90 -9.88
CA ASP A 347 13.44 -5.58 -9.24
C ASP A 347 12.22 -4.67 -9.28
N THR A 348 11.33 -4.92 -10.25
CA THR A 348 10.07 -4.20 -10.38
C THR A 348 8.95 -4.79 -9.52
N PHE A 349 9.16 -5.97 -8.92
CA PHE A 349 8.19 -6.59 -8.01
C PHE A 349 8.30 -5.96 -6.60
N PRO A 350 7.20 -5.96 -5.82
CA PRO A 350 7.24 -5.56 -4.42
C PRO A 350 8.25 -6.37 -3.63
N VAL A 351 8.92 -5.70 -2.68
CA VAL A 351 9.89 -6.30 -1.77
C VAL A 351 9.33 -7.56 -1.08
N ALA A 352 8.10 -7.49 -0.58
CA ALA A 352 7.47 -8.61 0.12
C ALA A 352 7.35 -9.87 -0.77
N PHE A 353 7.09 -9.69 -2.07
CA PHE A 353 7.07 -10.80 -3.02
C PHE A 353 8.47 -11.34 -3.30
N ARG A 354 9.47 -10.45 -3.48
CA ARG A 354 10.87 -10.83 -3.72
C ARG A 354 11.46 -11.65 -2.57
N GLN A 355 11.09 -11.32 -1.32
CA GLN A 355 11.56 -12.01 -0.12
C GLN A 355 10.85 -13.33 0.14
N GLY A 356 9.55 -13.42 -0.21
CA GLY A 356 8.70 -14.53 0.21
C GLY A 356 8.29 -14.43 1.68
N MET A 357 7.49 -15.39 2.16
CA MET A 357 6.89 -15.33 3.50
C MET A 357 7.77 -15.90 4.61
N GLY A 358 8.68 -16.84 4.28
CA GLY A 358 9.42 -17.63 5.27
C GLY A 358 10.76 -17.04 5.73
N THR A 359 11.08 -15.79 5.39
CA THR A 359 12.30 -15.12 5.88
C THR A 359 12.14 -14.69 7.34
N PRO A 360 13.21 -14.65 8.16
CA PRO A 360 13.14 -14.20 9.56
C PRO A 360 12.45 -12.83 9.74
N GLU A 361 12.67 -11.90 8.82
CA GLU A 361 12.09 -10.55 8.81
C GLU A 361 10.57 -10.60 8.67
N ARG A 362 10.09 -11.33 7.65
CA ARG A 362 8.66 -11.48 7.39
C ARG A 362 7.95 -12.27 8.49
N SER A 363 8.61 -13.26 9.10
CA SER A 363 8.08 -13.98 10.26
C SER A 363 7.81 -13.06 11.46
N ARG A 364 8.64 -12.03 11.70
CA ARG A 364 8.37 -11.04 12.76
C ARG A 364 7.11 -10.23 12.48
N ILE A 365 6.91 -9.82 11.22
CA ILE A 365 5.73 -9.05 10.79
C ILE A 365 4.46 -9.91 10.85
N LEU A 366 4.53 -11.15 10.36
CA LEU A 366 3.41 -12.09 10.30
C LEU A 366 3.12 -12.75 11.66
N ASN A 367 4.03 -12.58 12.63
CA ASN A 367 4.03 -13.22 13.94
C ASN A 367 4.13 -14.76 13.87
N ASP A 368 4.79 -15.28 12.84
CA ASP A 368 5.03 -16.71 12.62
C ASP A 368 6.29 -17.13 13.40
N THR A 369 6.13 -17.35 14.71
CA THR A 369 7.22 -17.62 15.66
C THR A 369 6.96 -18.86 16.50
N GLY A 370 7.98 -19.37 17.18
CA GLY A 370 7.82 -20.52 18.07
C GLY A 370 7.35 -21.76 17.29
N PRO A 371 6.22 -22.40 17.63
CA PRO A 371 5.65 -23.53 16.88
C PRO A 371 5.29 -23.22 15.42
N ASP A 372 4.96 -21.95 15.12
CA ASP A 372 4.50 -21.51 13.79
C ASP A 372 5.66 -20.99 12.91
N ALA A 373 6.90 -21.12 13.38
CA ALA A 373 8.07 -20.61 12.66
C ALA A 373 8.31 -21.34 11.32
N PRO A 374 8.87 -20.66 10.29
CA PRO A 374 9.01 -21.24 8.95
C PRO A 374 9.80 -22.55 8.86
N ASP A 375 10.75 -22.77 9.76
CA ASP A 375 11.53 -24.01 9.85
C ASP A 375 10.67 -25.25 10.17
N LYS A 376 9.47 -25.02 10.72
CA LYS A 376 8.46 -26.05 11.06
C LYS A 376 7.35 -26.17 10.02
N TRP A 377 7.30 -25.29 9.03
CA TRP A 377 6.29 -25.38 7.97
C TRP A 377 6.51 -26.65 7.15
N GLN A 378 5.41 -27.23 6.66
CA GLN A 378 5.46 -28.44 5.83
C GLN A 378 5.88 -28.15 4.39
N TRP A 379 5.68 -26.90 3.93
CA TRP A 379 6.03 -26.42 2.59
C TRP A 379 6.09 -24.89 2.56
N GLY A 380 6.70 -24.32 1.53
CA GLY A 380 6.76 -22.88 1.29
C GLY A 380 7.77 -22.11 2.16
N SER A 381 8.58 -22.83 2.96
CA SER A 381 9.66 -22.23 3.75
C SER A 381 11.01 -22.34 3.02
N PRO A 382 12.06 -21.63 3.48
CA PRO A 382 13.41 -21.79 2.91
C PRO A 382 13.92 -23.23 2.96
N LYS A 383 13.45 -24.04 3.93
CA LYS A 383 13.80 -25.45 4.06
C LYS A 383 13.02 -26.35 3.09
N TYR A 384 11.78 -25.99 2.78
CA TYR A 384 10.91 -26.74 1.88
C TYR A 384 10.38 -25.79 0.79
N PRO A 385 11.24 -25.37 -0.16
CA PRO A 385 10.91 -24.33 -1.13
C PRO A 385 9.79 -24.76 -2.07
N VAL A 386 9.01 -23.76 -2.51
CA VAL A 386 7.96 -23.91 -3.51
C VAL A 386 8.08 -22.77 -4.50
N ASP A 387 8.08 -23.11 -5.78
CA ASP A 387 8.28 -22.18 -6.88
C ASP A 387 6.96 -21.74 -7.51
N LEU A 388 5.92 -22.57 -7.43
CA LEU A 388 4.58 -22.24 -7.92
C LEU A 388 3.52 -23.13 -7.29
N VAL A 389 2.27 -22.67 -7.35
CA VAL A 389 1.10 -23.43 -6.93
C VAL A 389 0.07 -23.52 -8.06
N LEU A 390 -0.56 -24.69 -8.18
CA LEU A 390 -1.70 -24.93 -9.04
C LEU A 390 -2.89 -25.30 -8.15
N VAL A 391 -4.03 -24.64 -8.33
CA VAL A 391 -5.27 -25.00 -7.65
C VAL A 391 -6.27 -25.50 -8.68
N CYS A 392 -6.57 -26.79 -8.63
CA CYS A 392 -7.51 -27.46 -9.52
C CYS A 392 -8.88 -27.52 -8.85
N TYR A 393 -9.93 -27.18 -9.58
CA TYR A 393 -11.31 -27.25 -9.16
C TYR A 393 -12.10 -28.12 -10.13
N ALA A 394 -13.04 -28.91 -9.63
CA ALA A 394 -13.98 -29.64 -10.48
C ALA A 394 -15.34 -29.82 -9.82
N GLU A 395 -16.34 -30.08 -10.66
CA GLU A 395 -17.71 -30.37 -10.24
C GLU A 395 -17.84 -31.76 -9.60
N THR A 396 -17.01 -32.72 -10.03
CA THR A 396 -17.05 -34.10 -9.50
C THR A 396 -15.68 -34.55 -9.01
N PRO A 397 -15.63 -35.46 -8.01
CA PRO A 397 -14.36 -36.05 -7.55
C PRO A 397 -13.61 -36.81 -8.64
N ALA A 398 -14.33 -37.44 -9.58
CA ALA A 398 -13.74 -38.20 -10.68
C ALA A 398 -13.01 -37.26 -11.66
N THR A 399 -13.64 -36.15 -12.03
CA THR A 399 -13.02 -35.12 -12.87
C THR A 399 -11.80 -34.52 -12.16
N LEU A 400 -11.92 -34.17 -10.88
CA LEU A 400 -10.79 -33.63 -10.11
C LEU A 400 -9.61 -34.60 -10.08
N LYS A 401 -9.87 -35.89 -9.82
CA LYS A 401 -8.84 -36.93 -9.81
C LYS A 401 -8.12 -37.06 -11.16
N ALA A 402 -8.88 -36.99 -12.26
CA ALA A 402 -8.31 -37.04 -13.61
C ALA A 402 -7.44 -35.81 -13.92
N GLU A 403 -7.89 -34.61 -13.56
CA GLU A 403 -7.13 -33.37 -13.73
C GLU A 403 -5.83 -33.38 -12.91
N ILE A 404 -5.88 -33.77 -11.62
CA ILE A 404 -4.69 -33.90 -10.78
C ILE A 404 -3.71 -34.91 -11.38
N ALA A 405 -4.20 -36.07 -11.82
CA ALA A 405 -3.33 -37.09 -12.40
C ALA A 405 -2.67 -36.62 -13.70
N ALA A 406 -3.39 -35.91 -14.56
CA ALA A 406 -2.83 -35.28 -15.76
C ALA A 406 -1.78 -34.23 -15.39
N MET A 407 -2.08 -33.40 -14.40
CA MET A 407 -1.17 -32.35 -13.94
C MET A 407 0.13 -32.90 -13.39
N LYS A 408 0.06 -33.89 -12.50
CA LYS A 408 1.23 -34.55 -11.93
C LYS A 408 2.08 -35.20 -13.01
N ARG A 409 1.46 -35.93 -13.96
CA ARG A 409 2.18 -36.54 -15.08
C ARG A 409 2.91 -35.50 -15.92
N GLN A 410 2.27 -34.40 -16.29
CA GLN A 410 2.90 -33.37 -17.12
C GLN A 410 4.01 -32.62 -16.38
N THR A 411 3.80 -32.30 -15.10
CA THR A 411 4.80 -31.65 -14.24
C THR A 411 6.04 -32.53 -14.04
N THR A 412 5.86 -33.80 -13.67
CA THR A 412 6.99 -34.73 -13.52
C THR A 412 7.66 -35.05 -14.87
N GLY A 413 6.88 -35.17 -15.96
CA GLY A 413 7.42 -35.37 -17.31
C GLY A 413 8.27 -34.18 -17.79
N ALA A 414 7.93 -32.96 -17.37
CA ALA A 414 8.75 -31.78 -17.59
C ALA A 414 10.03 -31.79 -16.74
N GLY A 415 10.13 -32.62 -15.70
CA GLY A 415 11.28 -32.71 -14.78
C GLY A 415 11.12 -31.89 -13.50
N MET A 416 9.91 -31.39 -13.21
CA MET A 416 9.59 -30.68 -11.97
C MET A 416 9.06 -31.64 -10.89
N SER A 417 9.11 -31.21 -9.63
CA SER A 417 8.68 -32.03 -8.49
C SER A 417 7.42 -31.44 -7.84
N VAL A 418 6.45 -32.30 -7.51
CA VAL A 418 5.33 -31.91 -6.64
C VAL A 418 5.77 -32.12 -5.20
N THR A 419 5.94 -31.04 -4.45
CA THR A 419 6.53 -31.06 -3.10
C THR A 419 5.48 -31.07 -1.99
N ALA A 420 4.27 -30.57 -2.26
CA ALA A 420 3.14 -30.71 -1.35
C ALA A 420 1.81 -30.80 -2.12
N GLU A 421 0.85 -31.46 -1.50
CA GLU A 421 -0.49 -31.68 -2.02
C GLU A 421 -1.49 -31.38 -0.90
N LEU A 422 -2.50 -30.55 -1.18
CA LEU A 422 -3.49 -30.14 -0.19
C LEU A 422 -4.91 -30.33 -0.74
N PRO A 423 -5.72 -31.25 -0.19
CA PRO A 423 -7.14 -31.30 -0.50
C PRO A 423 -7.83 -30.07 0.09
N LEU A 424 -8.61 -29.37 -0.74
CA LEU A 424 -9.32 -28.17 -0.35
C LEU A 424 -10.81 -28.50 -0.23
N LEU A 425 -11.23 -28.81 1.01
CA LEU A 425 -12.59 -29.19 1.33
C LEU A 425 -13.33 -28.00 1.95
N VAL A 426 -14.53 -27.72 1.46
CA VAL A 426 -15.39 -26.67 2.00
C VAL A 426 -16.54 -27.32 2.76
N LYS A 427 -16.61 -27.08 4.07
CA LYS A 427 -17.80 -27.41 4.86
C LYS A 427 -18.90 -26.41 4.58
N ARG A 428 -20.13 -26.88 4.36
CA ARG A 428 -21.29 -26.04 4.06
C ARG A 428 -22.44 -26.31 5.02
N ASP A 429 -23.13 -25.24 5.39
CA ASP A 429 -24.46 -25.26 6.01
C ASP A 429 -25.46 -24.62 5.03
N GLY A 430 -26.20 -25.46 4.32
CA GLY A 430 -26.99 -25.06 3.17
C GLY A 430 -26.12 -24.41 2.09
N LYS A 431 -26.39 -23.14 1.77
CA LYS A 431 -25.63 -22.36 0.77
C LYS A 431 -24.37 -21.69 1.35
N ARG A 432 -24.21 -21.66 2.67
CA ARG A 432 -23.14 -20.91 3.35
C ARG A 432 -21.91 -21.78 3.52
N ALA A 433 -20.73 -21.25 3.23
CA ALA A 433 -19.47 -21.86 3.65
C ALA A 433 -19.26 -21.60 5.15
N VAL A 434 -18.81 -22.62 5.86
CA VAL A 434 -18.57 -22.56 7.31
C VAL A 434 -17.15 -23.04 7.58
N GLU A 435 -16.36 -22.25 8.31
CA GLU A 435 -15.00 -22.64 8.68
C GLU A 435 -14.99 -23.63 9.86
N HIS A 436 -13.82 -24.13 10.26
CA HIS A 436 -13.73 -25.25 11.22
C HIS A 436 -14.21 -24.90 12.63
N PHE A 437 -14.15 -23.65 13.07
CA PHE A 437 -14.70 -23.20 14.36
C PHE A 437 -16.23 -23.01 14.34
N GLY A 438 -16.89 -23.15 13.19
CA GLY A 438 -18.35 -23.10 13.05
C GLY A 438 -18.92 -21.75 12.60
N PHE A 439 -18.09 -20.78 12.23
CA PHE A 439 -18.50 -19.47 11.74
C PHE A 439 -18.74 -19.47 10.23
N VAL A 440 -19.73 -18.68 9.79
CA VAL A 440 -19.96 -18.44 8.37
C VAL A 440 -18.82 -17.59 7.81
N ASP A 441 -18.21 -18.06 6.72
CA ASP A 441 -17.10 -17.39 6.05
C ASP A 441 -17.51 -16.85 4.66
N GLY A 442 -16.72 -15.92 4.11
CA GLY A 442 -16.92 -15.35 2.78
C GLY A 442 -18.03 -14.31 2.68
N VAL A 443 -18.46 -13.70 3.79
CA VAL A 443 -19.58 -12.74 3.84
C VAL A 443 -19.21 -11.37 3.26
N SER A 444 -18.12 -10.77 3.76
CA SER A 444 -17.67 -9.43 3.38
C SER A 444 -16.52 -9.52 2.40
N GLN A 445 -16.73 -9.04 1.17
CA GLN A 445 -15.71 -8.98 0.12
C GLN A 445 -15.78 -7.61 -0.55
N PRO A 446 -14.64 -6.98 -0.87
CA PRO A 446 -14.65 -5.77 -1.68
C PRO A 446 -15.23 -6.07 -3.06
N ILE A 447 -15.91 -5.09 -3.65
CA ILE A 447 -16.53 -5.20 -4.96
C ILE A 447 -15.74 -4.31 -5.92
N VAL A 448 -14.96 -4.94 -6.78
CA VAL A 448 -14.07 -4.21 -7.69
C VAL A 448 -14.90 -3.58 -8.82
N ARG A 449 -14.72 -2.28 -9.02
CA ARG A 449 -15.32 -1.52 -10.13
C ARG A 449 -14.91 -2.14 -11.47
N GLY A 450 -15.85 -2.18 -12.42
CA GLY A 450 -15.66 -2.84 -13.72
C GLY A 450 -16.05 -4.32 -13.76
N THR A 451 -16.34 -4.95 -12.60
CA THR A 451 -16.85 -6.33 -12.56
C THR A 451 -18.38 -6.39 -12.72
N ALA A 452 -18.90 -7.54 -13.16
CA ALA A 452 -20.35 -7.79 -13.23
C ALA A 452 -21.06 -7.61 -11.87
N ARG A 453 -20.35 -7.85 -10.75
CA ARG A 453 -20.89 -7.61 -9.40
C ARG A 453 -21.03 -6.12 -9.09
N ALA A 454 -20.10 -5.28 -9.53
CA ALA A 454 -20.20 -3.83 -9.40
C ALA A 454 -21.36 -3.26 -10.22
N ALA A 455 -21.57 -3.78 -11.43
CA ALA A 455 -22.66 -3.35 -12.32
C ALA A 455 -24.07 -3.63 -11.76
N LYS A 456 -24.21 -4.54 -10.79
CA LYS A 456 -25.49 -4.91 -10.15
C LYS A 456 -25.93 -3.96 -9.03
N GLY A 457 -25.34 -2.77 -8.92
CA GLY A 457 -25.77 -1.75 -7.95
C GLY A 457 -25.25 -1.99 -6.53
N ALA A 458 -23.97 -2.34 -6.40
CA ALA A 458 -23.32 -2.46 -5.10
C ALA A 458 -23.30 -1.11 -4.34
N ALA A 459 -23.45 -1.15 -3.02
CA ALA A 459 -23.37 0.04 -2.19
C ALA A 459 -21.97 0.69 -2.32
N PRO A 460 -21.86 2.04 -2.41
CA PRO A 460 -20.60 2.73 -2.66
C PRO A 460 -19.46 2.38 -1.70
N MET A 461 -19.78 2.14 -0.42
CA MET A 461 -18.80 1.75 0.61
C MET A 461 -18.09 0.42 0.33
N HIS A 462 -18.67 -0.46 -0.49
CA HIS A 462 -18.05 -1.73 -0.88
C HIS A 462 -17.29 -1.65 -2.20
N LEU A 463 -17.43 -0.56 -2.95
CA LEU A 463 -16.79 -0.39 -4.25
C LEU A 463 -15.33 0.03 -4.09
N VAL A 464 -14.45 -0.66 -4.82
CA VAL A 464 -13.02 -0.36 -4.86
C VAL A 464 -12.50 -0.31 -6.29
N ALA A 465 -11.44 0.44 -6.53
CA ALA A 465 -10.81 0.62 -7.81
C ALA A 465 -10.01 -0.65 -8.17
N PRO A 466 -9.97 -1.04 -9.45
CA PRO A 466 -9.28 -2.25 -9.85
C PRO A 466 -7.78 -2.24 -9.54
N GLY A 467 -7.11 -1.08 -9.54
CA GLY A 467 -5.69 -0.97 -9.20
C GLY A 467 -5.34 -1.33 -7.75
N GLU A 468 -6.32 -1.47 -6.85
CA GLU A 468 -6.07 -2.02 -5.51
C GLU A 468 -5.69 -3.51 -5.55
N PHE A 469 -6.03 -4.22 -6.62
CA PHE A 469 -5.81 -5.67 -6.76
C PHE A 469 -5.15 -6.09 -8.07
N LEU A 470 -5.45 -5.41 -9.17
CA LEU A 470 -5.01 -5.74 -10.52
C LEU A 470 -3.94 -4.77 -11.00
N PHE A 471 -2.86 -5.31 -11.54
CA PHE A 471 -1.84 -4.52 -12.21
C PHE A 471 -2.33 -3.92 -13.53
N GLY A 472 -1.82 -2.72 -13.83
CA GLY A 472 -2.13 -2.00 -15.06
C GLY A 472 -3.40 -1.13 -14.99
N TYR A 473 -4.04 -1.05 -13.82
CA TYR A 473 -5.24 -0.26 -13.57
C TYR A 473 -5.01 0.79 -12.48
N ARG A 474 -5.88 1.81 -12.41
CA ARG A 474 -5.79 2.88 -11.41
C ARG A 474 -6.27 2.42 -10.03
N ASP A 475 -5.56 2.85 -8.99
CA ASP A 475 -5.93 2.73 -7.59
C ASP A 475 -7.04 3.72 -7.18
N GLU A 476 -7.47 3.69 -5.91
CA GLU A 476 -8.49 4.61 -5.36
C GLU A 476 -8.10 6.09 -5.44
N HIS A 477 -6.80 6.36 -5.55
CA HIS A 477 -6.27 7.72 -5.65
C HIS A 477 -6.10 8.16 -7.12
N GLY A 478 -6.43 7.29 -8.08
CA GLY A 478 -6.35 7.54 -9.51
C GLY A 478 -4.94 7.35 -10.10
N PHE A 479 -4.01 6.74 -9.37
CA PHE A 479 -2.65 6.45 -9.84
C PHE A 479 -2.55 5.02 -10.39
N TYR A 480 -1.75 4.78 -11.43
CA TYR A 480 -1.31 3.43 -11.75
C TYR A 480 -0.25 2.97 -10.73
N PRO A 481 -0.50 1.90 -9.95
CA PRO A 481 0.50 1.28 -9.11
C PRO A 481 1.69 0.78 -9.93
N ALA A 482 2.79 0.49 -9.24
CA ALA A 482 3.93 -0.11 -9.89
C ALA A 482 3.59 -1.53 -10.37
N SER A 483 3.71 -1.77 -11.68
CA SER A 483 3.55 -3.10 -12.25
C SER A 483 4.91 -3.77 -12.46
N PRO A 484 5.02 -5.09 -12.23
CA PRO A 484 6.11 -5.90 -12.78
C PRO A 484 6.33 -5.60 -14.25
N SER A 485 7.57 -5.32 -14.65
CA SER A 485 7.87 -4.91 -16.02
C SER A 485 9.22 -5.41 -16.50
N VAL A 486 9.31 -5.60 -17.81
CA VAL A 486 10.50 -6.11 -18.52
C VAL A 486 10.92 -5.14 -19.61
N GLU A 487 12.18 -5.22 -20.02
CA GLU A 487 12.66 -4.43 -21.15
C GLU A 487 11.94 -4.78 -22.45
N ALA A 488 11.80 -3.80 -23.34
CA ALA A 488 11.14 -4.02 -24.63
C ALA A 488 11.82 -5.08 -25.50
N ALA A 489 13.13 -5.31 -25.34
CA ALA A 489 13.89 -6.32 -26.09
C ALA A 489 13.53 -7.77 -25.69
N LEU A 490 12.95 -7.97 -24.51
CA LEU A 490 12.54 -9.30 -24.01
C LEU A 490 11.18 -9.72 -24.55
N ASP A 491 10.32 -8.77 -24.95
CA ASP A 491 9.03 -9.03 -25.59
C ASP A 491 9.16 -9.12 -27.12
N ARG A 492 9.81 -10.19 -27.59
CA ARG A 492 10.12 -10.38 -29.03
C ARG A 492 8.88 -10.50 -29.91
N THR A 493 7.76 -10.94 -29.33
CA THR A 493 6.48 -11.13 -30.02
C THR A 493 5.56 -9.92 -29.92
N GLY A 494 5.92 -8.92 -29.11
CA GLY A 494 5.14 -7.69 -28.93
C GLY A 494 3.79 -7.90 -28.22
N ILE A 495 3.67 -8.95 -27.40
CA ILE A 495 2.40 -9.31 -26.75
C ILE A 495 2.13 -8.44 -25.52
N LEU A 496 3.16 -7.82 -24.93
CA LEU A 496 3.03 -7.04 -23.72
C LEU A 496 2.71 -5.58 -24.04
N SER A 497 1.67 -5.07 -23.39
CA SER A 497 1.37 -3.64 -23.41
C SER A 497 2.48 -2.83 -22.74
N GLN A 498 2.55 -1.53 -23.02
CA GLN A 498 3.47 -0.64 -22.32
C GLN A 498 2.92 -0.29 -20.93
N VAL A 499 3.83 -0.15 -19.94
CA VAL A 499 3.45 0.32 -18.60
C VAL A 499 2.78 1.68 -18.70
N ARG A 500 1.53 1.76 -18.25
CA ARG A 500 0.75 2.99 -18.24
C ARG A 500 1.33 3.96 -17.20
N ARG A 501 1.32 5.26 -17.54
CA ARG A 501 1.81 6.34 -16.68
C ARG A 501 0.74 7.41 -16.57
N ASN A 502 0.58 8.00 -15.39
CA ASN A 502 -0.37 9.09 -15.17
C ASN A 502 -0.04 10.35 -16.00
N ARG A 503 1.23 10.57 -16.33
CA ARG A 503 1.71 11.63 -17.23
C ARG A 503 2.97 11.20 -17.98
N GLN A 504 3.06 11.62 -19.24
CA GLN A 504 4.27 11.49 -20.04
C GLN A 504 5.28 12.55 -19.59
N ILE A 505 6.51 12.12 -19.25
CA ILE A 505 7.59 13.00 -18.83
C ILE A 505 8.50 13.24 -20.05
N PRO A 506 8.63 14.49 -20.55
CA PRO A 506 9.50 14.78 -21.68
C PRO A 506 10.95 14.33 -21.41
N GLY A 507 11.55 13.62 -22.37
CA GLY A 507 12.93 13.15 -22.32
C GLY A 507 13.18 11.88 -21.50
N GLN A 508 12.14 11.17 -21.03
CA GLN A 508 12.31 9.82 -20.50
C GLN A 508 12.36 8.78 -21.64
N PRO A 509 13.09 7.66 -21.45
CA PRO A 509 13.01 6.53 -22.36
C PRO A 509 11.57 6.01 -22.45
N PRO A 510 11.22 5.34 -23.57
CA PRO A 510 9.90 4.71 -23.72
C PRO A 510 9.60 3.80 -22.53
N PRO A 511 8.33 3.71 -22.10
CA PRO A 511 7.97 2.87 -20.97
C PRO A 511 8.33 1.40 -21.24
N PRO A 512 8.75 0.66 -20.19
CA PRO A 512 8.99 -0.77 -20.30
C PRO A 512 7.68 -1.53 -20.58
N ARG A 513 7.81 -2.83 -20.86
CA ARG A 513 6.68 -3.73 -21.12
C ARG A 513 6.06 -4.17 -19.81
N ASP A 514 4.75 -4.07 -19.72
CA ASP A 514 3.96 -4.39 -18.53
C ASP A 514 3.73 -5.90 -18.43
N PHE A 515 4.66 -6.59 -17.77
CA PHE A 515 4.60 -8.04 -17.55
C PHE A 515 3.54 -8.41 -16.51
N GLY A 516 3.23 -7.50 -15.59
CA GLY A 516 2.28 -7.73 -14.50
C GLY A 516 0.82 -7.54 -14.89
N ARG A 517 0.52 -6.80 -15.97
CA ARG A 517 -0.84 -6.39 -16.36
C ARG A 517 -1.86 -7.53 -16.27
N ASN A 518 -3.05 -7.24 -15.73
CA ASN A 518 -4.13 -8.19 -15.47
C ASN A 518 -3.83 -9.26 -14.42
N GLY A 519 -2.59 -9.31 -13.90
CA GLY A 519 -2.20 -10.14 -12.78
C GLY A 519 -2.54 -9.51 -11.43
N THR A 520 -2.47 -10.35 -10.40
CA THR A 520 -2.62 -10.00 -8.99
C THR A 520 -1.69 -10.86 -8.14
N PHE A 521 -1.46 -10.50 -6.88
CA PHE A 521 -0.76 -11.36 -5.93
C PHE A 521 -1.72 -12.34 -5.26
N LEU A 522 -1.32 -13.61 -5.21
CA LEU A 522 -1.98 -14.63 -4.42
C LEU A 522 -1.14 -14.92 -3.17
N VAL A 523 -1.76 -14.79 -1.99
CA VAL A 523 -1.17 -15.19 -0.71
C VAL A 523 -1.80 -16.50 -0.28
N VAL A 524 -0.98 -17.53 -0.07
CA VAL A 524 -1.44 -18.84 0.39
C VAL A 524 -0.89 -19.12 1.78
N ARG A 525 -1.79 -19.39 2.74
CA ARG A 525 -1.44 -19.78 4.10
C ARG A 525 -2.18 -21.05 4.48
N GLN A 526 -1.45 -22.01 5.02
CA GLN A 526 -2.04 -23.21 5.61
C GLN A 526 -2.11 -23.01 7.12
N PHE A 527 -3.33 -22.93 7.67
CA PHE A 527 -3.56 -22.78 9.10
C PHE A 527 -4.15 -24.05 9.68
N GLN A 528 -3.55 -24.53 10.77
CA GLN A 528 -4.15 -25.58 11.59
C GLN A 528 -5.09 -24.91 12.61
N GLN A 529 -6.34 -25.36 12.65
CA GLN A 529 -7.35 -24.89 13.60
C GLN A 529 -7.57 -25.99 14.67
N HIS A 530 -7.50 -25.62 15.96
CA HIS A 530 -7.57 -26.54 17.10
C HIS A 530 -8.89 -26.46 17.86
#